data_AF-A0A7J7YVW2-F1
#
_entry.id   AF-A0A7J7YVW2-F1
#
_cell.length_a   1.000
_cell.length_b   1.000
_cell.length_c   1.000
_cell.angle_alpha   90.00
_cell.angle_beta   90.00
_cell.angle_gamma   90.00
#
_symmetry.space_group_name_H-M   'P 1'
#
loop_
_entity.id
_entity.type
_entity.pdbx_description
1 polymer ?
#
loop_
_entity_poly.entity_id
_entity_poly.type
_entity_poly.pdbx_seq_one_letter_code
_entity_poly.pdbx_strand_id
1 'polypeptide(L)'
;MANVSKKVSWSGRDRDDDEAAPLLRRAARPEAPAGEGSPLLNGAGPAAARQSPHSASFQIGQMSNVEPDDELLNPEMDPPHPFPKEIPHNEKLLSLKYESLDYDNSENQLFLEEERRINHMAFRTVEIKRWVICAMIGILTGLVACFIDIMVENLAGLKYKVVKDNIDKFTEKGGLSFSLLLWATLNSAFVLVGSMIVAFIEPVAAGSGIPQIKCFLNGVKIPHVVRLKTLVIKVSGVILSVVGGLAVGKEGPMIHSGSVIAAGISQGRSTSLKRDFKIFEYFRRDTEKRDFVSAGAAAGVSAAFGAPVGGVLFSLEEGASFWNQFLTWRIFFASMISTFTLNFVLSIYHGNIWDLSSPGLINFGRFDTQTMVYTIHEIPIFIAMGVVVFLGLCSMP
;
A
#
# COMPACT_ATOMS: atom_id res chain seq x y z
N MET A 1 -12.89 -25.87 -0.64
CA MET A 1 -14.22 -25.62 -1.25
C MET A 1 -15.03 -24.74 -0.31
N ALA A 2 -15.28 -23.49 -0.69
CA ALA A 2 -16.38 -22.67 -0.20
C ALA A 2 -16.68 -21.64 -1.31
N ASN A 3 -17.78 -21.87 -2.01
CA ASN A 3 -18.30 -21.03 -3.07
C ASN A 3 -18.87 -19.74 -2.45
N VAL A 4 -18.39 -18.58 -2.88
CA VAL A 4 -19.08 -17.30 -2.62
C VAL A 4 -19.46 -16.70 -3.97
N SER A 5 -20.71 -16.94 -4.34
CA SER A 5 -21.38 -16.32 -5.48
C SER A 5 -21.64 -14.85 -5.18
N LYS A 6 -21.01 -13.94 -5.94
CA LYS A 6 -21.36 -12.51 -5.93
C LYS A 6 -22.60 -12.32 -6.81
N LYS A 7 -23.74 -12.04 -6.18
CA LYS A 7 -24.95 -11.54 -6.85
C LYS A 7 -24.79 -10.02 -7.00
N VAL A 8 -24.57 -9.55 -8.22
CA VAL A 8 -24.59 -8.13 -8.58
C VAL A 8 -26.02 -7.78 -9.00
N SER A 9 -26.67 -6.88 -8.25
CA SER A 9 -27.96 -6.31 -8.61
C SER A 9 -27.72 -5.05 -9.43
N TRP A 10 -28.16 -5.08 -10.68
CA TRP A 10 -28.20 -3.93 -11.57
C TRP A 10 -29.54 -3.22 -11.36
N SER A 11 -29.49 -1.99 -10.85
CA SER A 11 -30.62 -1.07 -10.89
C SER A 11 -30.51 -0.28 -12.19
N GLY A 12 -31.50 -0.48 -13.07
CA GLY A 12 -31.61 0.19 -14.36
C GLY A 12 -31.83 1.68 -14.19
N ARG A 13 -31.17 2.45 -15.05
CA ARG A 13 -31.56 3.82 -15.36
C ARG A 13 -31.57 3.93 -16.88
N ASP A 14 -32.74 4.32 -17.37
CA ASP A 14 -33.13 4.35 -18.77
C ASP A 14 -32.20 5.21 -19.63
N ARG A 15 -32.02 4.74 -20.86
CA ARG A 15 -31.33 5.42 -21.97
C ARG A 15 -32.34 6.31 -22.68
N ASP A 16 -32.15 7.62 -22.57
CA ASP A 16 -32.58 8.58 -23.58
C ASP A 16 -31.31 9.35 -24.01
N ASP A 17 -30.64 8.82 -25.03
CA ASP A 17 -29.61 9.53 -25.80
C ASP A 17 -30.23 9.83 -27.17
N ASP A 18 -30.52 11.10 -27.46
CA ASP A 18 -30.69 11.60 -28.83
C ASP A 18 -30.46 13.12 -28.85
N GLU A 19 -29.24 13.56 -29.17
CA GLU A 19 -29.07 14.77 -29.98
C GLU A 19 -27.69 14.83 -30.65
N ALA A 20 -27.70 14.95 -31.99
CA ALA A 20 -26.88 15.84 -32.82
C ALA A 20 -26.33 15.18 -34.10
N ALA A 21 -26.98 15.42 -35.25
CA ALA A 21 -26.37 16.04 -36.44
C ALA A 21 -27.34 16.09 -37.65
N PRO A 22 -27.18 17.05 -38.59
CA PRO A 22 -28.29 17.66 -39.33
C PRO A 22 -28.27 17.33 -40.84
N LEU A 23 -29.42 17.18 -41.52
CA LEU A 23 -29.52 17.37 -42.99
C LEU A 23 -30.97 17.62 -43.49
N LEU A 24 -31.12 18.76 -44.19
CA LEU A 24 -31.88 19.02 -45.44
C LEU A 24 -33.40 18.77 -45.58
N ARG A 25 -34.09 19.86 -45.97
CA ARG A 25 -35.23 19.99 -46.93
C ARG A 25 -36.33 18.90 -46.89
N ARG A 26 -37.59 19.30 -46.66
CA ARG A 26 -38.64 19.63 -47.67
C ARG A 26 -40.01 19.84 -46.98
N ALA A 27 -40.87 20.62 -47.63
CA ALA A 27 -42.16 21.13 -47.17
C ALA A 27 -43.29 20.09 -47.01
N ALA A 28 -44.25 20.35 -46.11
CA ALA A 28 -45.70 20.52 -46.38
C ALA A 28 -46.54 20.56 -45.08
N ARG A 29 -47.49 21.52 -45.04
CA ARG A 29 -48.66 21.68 -44.13
C ARG A 29 -49.76 20.64 -44.47
N PRO A 30 -50.98 20.66 -43.86
CA PRO A 30 -51.45 21.09 -42.51
C PRO A 30 -52.46 20.07 -41.89
N GLU A 31 -52.97 20.33 -40.67
CA GLU A 31 -54.43 20.45 -40.33
C GLU A 31 -54.73 20.33 -38.82
N ALA A 32 -55.57 21.24 -38.33
CA ALA A 32 -56.32 21.23 -37.06
C ALA A 32 -57.81 20.89 -37.41
N PRO A 33 -58.87 21.06 -36.57
CA PRO A 33 -59.01 21.49 -35.16
C PRO A 33 -60.13 20.77 -34.33
N ALA A 34 -60.38 21.26 -33.09
CA ALA A 34 -61.66 21.32 -32.32
C ALA A 34 -62.44 20.03 -31.96
N GLY A 35 -63.21 19.87 -30.88
CA GLY A 35 -63.69 20.71 -29.78
C GLY A 35 -64.74 19.95 -28.91
N GLU A 36 -65.10 20.56 -27.77
CA GLU A 36 -66.36 20.49 -26.98
C GLU A 36 -66.82 19.22 -26.21
N GLY A 37 -67.35 19.45 -24.99
CA GLY A 37 -68.26 18.53 -24.27
C GLY A 37 -68.25 18.60 -22.73
N SER A 38 -69.06 19.48 -22.16
CA SER A 38 -69.27 19.89 -20.74
C SER A 38 -70.23 18.97 -19.89
N PRO A 39 -70.90 19.39 -18.77
CA PRO A 39 -70.47 19.72 -17.38
C PRO A 39 -71.41 19.15 -16.24
N LEU A 40 -71.41 19.80 -15.04
CA LEU A 40 -72.39 19.85 -13.91
C LEU A 40 -71.98 19.08 -12.61
N LEU A 41 -72.07 19.64 -11.39
CA LEU A 41 -73.23 20.27 -10.75
C LEU A 41 -72.90 21.22 -9.56
N ASN A 42 -73.87 22.10 -9.28
CA ASN A 42 -73.97 23.28 -8.42
C ASN A 42 -73.73 23.16 -6.89
N GLY A 43 -73.51 24.34 -6.28
CA GLY A 43 -73.69 24.63 -4.86
C GLY A 43 -74.94 25.46 -4.50
N ALA A 44 -75.17 25.66 -3.20
CA ALA A 44 -75.99 26.68 -2.50
C ALA A 44 -75.69 26.52 -0.98
N GLY A 45 -75.55 27.51 -0.08
CA GLY A 45 -75.78 28.95 -0.01
C GLY A 45 -75.18 29.53 1.30
N PRO A 46 -75.48 30.79 1.72
CA PRO A 46 -74.49 31.71 2.34
C PRO A 46 -74.81 32.19 3.79
N ALA A 47 -73.83 32.81 4.50
CA ALA A 47 -74.05 33.94 5.45
C ALA A 47 -72.76 34.54 6.09
N ALA A 48 -72.64 35.88 5.99
CA ALA A 48 -72.16 36.91 6.94
C ALA A 48 -70.79 36.74 7.68
N ALA A 49 -69.75 37.56 7.41
CA ALA A 49 -69.48 38.97 7.81
C ALA A 49 -68.98 39.14 9.27
N ARG A 50 -67.69 39.43 9.51
CA ARG A 50 -67.03 40.71 9.94
C ARG A 50 -65.79 40.27 10.78
N GLN A 51 -64.65 40.94 10.91
CA GLN A 51 -64.09 42.25 10.57
C GLN A 51 -62.56 42.16 10.74
N SER A 52 -61.81 42.85 9.88
CA SER A 52 -60.38 43.23 9.97
C SER A 52 -60.21 44.43 10.98
N PRO A 53 -59.03 45.06 11.24
CA PRO A 53 -57.84 45.19 10.37
C PRO A 53 -56.42 45.33 11.02
N HIS A 54 -55.41 45.30 10.13
CA HIS A 54 -54.14 46.06 10.06
C HIS A 54 -53.70 46.89 11.28
N SER A 55 -52.42 46.95 11.68
CA SER A 55 -51.26 47.49 10.94
C SER A 55 -50.00 47.57 11.86
N ALA A 56 -48.79 47.60 11.25
CA ALA A 56 -47.51 48.25 11.62
C ALA A 56 -47.18 48.55 13.11
N SER A 57 -45.97 48.38 13.66
CA SER A 57 -44.61 48.54 13.13
C SER A 57 -43.60 48.22 14.24
N PHE A 58 -42.39 47.83 13.81
CA PHE A 58 -41.08 47.81 14.51
C PHE A 58 -40.95 48.55 15.86
N GLN A 59 -40.46 47.85 16.90
CA GLN A 59 -39.40 48.36 17.78
C GLN A 59 -38.67 47.26 18.57
N ILE A 60 -37.42 47.59 18.89
CA ILE A 60 -36.29 46.77 19.34
C ILE A 60 -36.42 46.27 20.79
N GLY A 61 -36.08 45.00 20.99
CA GLY A 61 -35.24 44.46 22.07
C GLY A 61 -35.80 44.41 23.50
N GLN A 62 -35.98 43.20 24.03
CA GLN A 62 -35.43 42.78 25.34
C GLN A 62 -35.65 41.28 25.57
N MET A 63 -34.62 40.60 26.08
CA MET A 63 -34.64 39.19 26.50
C MET A 63 -35.49 39.04 27.76
N SER A 64 -36.36 38.03 27.82
CA SER A 64 -36.99 37.57 29.06
C SER A 64 -36.71 36.09 29.27
N ASN A 65 -36.12 35.80 30.44
CA ASN A 65 -35.91 34.46 30.99
C ASN A 65 -37.23 33.70 31.12
N VAL A 66 -37.18 32.37 30.91
CA VAL A 66 -38.26 31.44 31.28
C VAL A 66 -37.66 30.40 32.22
N GLU A 67 -38.20 30.35 33.43
CA GLU A 67 -37.90 29.39 34.49
C GLU A 67 -38.38 27.96 34.11
N PRO A 68 -37.69 26.90 34.56
CA PRO A 68 -38.09 25.53 34.27
C PRO A 68 -39.17 25.03 35.25
N ASP A 69 -40.23 24.44 34.71
CA ASP A 69 -41.31 23.78 35.45
C ASP A 69 -40.82 22.49 36.13
N ASP A 70 -40.97 22.43 37.44
CA ASP A 70 -40.88 21.22 38.27
C ASP A 70 -42.28 20.60 38.42
N GLU A 71 -42.54 19.43 37.80
CA GLU A 71 -43.32 18.30 38.37
C GLU A 71 -43.55 17.19 37.34
N LEU A 72 -42.86 16.05 37.51
CA LEU A 72 -43.46 14.71 37.65
C LEU A 72 -42.36 13.64 37.72
N LEU A 73 -42.03 13.24 38.95
CA LEU A 73 -41.28 12.04 39.28
C LEU A 73 -42.04 10.79 38.80
N ASN A 74 -41.47 10.06 37.84
CA ASN A 74 -41.75 8.63 37.65
C ASN A 74 -40.57 7.84 38.26
N PRO A 75 -40.77 7.03 39.31
CA PRO A 75 -39.72 6.26 39.94
C PRO A 75 -39.66 4.85 39.34
N GLU A 76 -39.10 4.71 38.14
CA GLU A 76 -38.70 3.42 37.58
C GLU A 76 -37.60 3.66 36.52
N MET A 77 -36.45 4.13 37.00
CA MET A 77 -35.22 4.09 36.21
C MET A 77 -34.66 2.67 36.28
N ASP A 78 -34.69 1.96 35.14
CA ASP A 78 -33.82 0.82 34.93
C ASP A 78 -32.38 1.22 35.31
N PRO A 79 -31.63 0.39 36.07
CA PRO A 79 -30.28 0.74 36.45
C PRO A 79 -29.43 0.93 35.19
N PRO A 80 -28.47 1.87 35.20
CA PRO A 80 -27.60 2.10 34.05
C PRO A 80 -26.95 0.77 33.69
N HIS A 81 -27.16 0.29 32.45
CA HIS A 81 -26.51 -0.91 31.97
C HIS A 81 -25.02 -0.80 32.29
N PRO A 82 -24.45 -1.73 33.09
CA PRO A 82 -23.03 -1.72 33.33
C PRO A 82 -22.37 -1.89 31.96
N PHE A 83 -21.52 -0.94 31.57
CA PHE A 83 -20.61 -1.15 30.44
C PHE A 83 -19.96 -2.52 30.65
N PRO A 84 -20.11 -3.47 29.72
CA PRO A 84 -19.58 -4.81 29.91
C PRO A 84 -18.08 -4.67 30.12
N LYS A 85 -17.62 -4.99 31.34
CA LYS A 85 -16.19 -4.88 31.72
C LYS A 85 -15.33 -5.92 31.00
N GLU A 86 -15.94 -6.92 30.37
CA GLU A 86 -15.27 -7.86 29.48
C GLU A 86 -16.22 -8.22 28.33
N ILE A 87 -15.76 -7.97 27.11
CA ILE A 87 -16.42 -8.44 25.89
C ILE A 87 -16.01 -9.91 25.74
N PRO A 88 -16.95 -10.86 25.60
CA PRO A 88 -16.60 -12.27 25.41
C PRO A 88 -15.69 -12.39 24.19
N HIS A 89 -14.60 -13.15 24.34
CA HIS A 89 -13.58 -13.38 23.30
C HIS A 89 -14.20 -14.21 22.16
N ASN A 90 -15.02 -13.54 21.35
CA ASN A 90 -15.63 -14.10 20.16
C ASN A 90 -14.58 -14.05 19.07
N GLU A 91 -14.29 -15.18 18.42
CA GLU A 91 -13.31 -15.31 17.32
C GLU A 91 -13.62 -14.39 16.11
N LYS A 92 -14.75 -13.68 16.15
CA LYS A 92 -15.19 -12.65 15.19
C LYS A 92 -14.78 -11.21 15.53
N LEU A 93 -14.17 -10.95 16.68
CA LEU A 93 -13.51 -9.67 16.93
C LEU A 93 -12.14 -9.72 16.24
N LEU A 94 -12.08 -9.25 14.99
CA LEU A 94 -10.81 -8.82 14.40
C LEU A 94 -10.11 -7.94 15.45
N SER A 95 -8.95 -8.44 15.89
CA SER A 95 -8.19 -7.97 17.03
C SER A 95 -8.20 -6.44 17.14
N LEU A 96 -8.79 -5.92 18.22
CA LEU A 96 -8.78 -4.49 18.62
C LEU A 96 -7.38 -3.86 18.66
N LYS A 97 -6.32 -4.69 18.56
CA LYS A 97 -4.92 -4.29 18.47
C LYS A 97 -4.57 -3.63 17.13
N TYR A 98 -5.31 -3.90 16.06
CA TYR A 98 -5.02 -3.37 14.73
C TYR A 98 -5.92 -2.18 14.43
N GLU A 99 -5.29 -1.03 14.19
CA GLU A 99 -5.97 0.20 13.81
C GLU A 99 -6.00 0.37 12.29
N SER A 100 -6.94 1.17 11.79
CA SER A 100 -7.00 1.55 10.38
C SER A 100 -6.11 2.76 10.06
N LEU A 101 -5.72 2.87 8.80
CA LEU A 101 -5.07 4.04 8.21
C LEU A 101 -6.14 5.02 7.74
N ASP A 102 -6.08 6.26 8.22
CA ASP A 102 -7.04 7.30 7.88
C ASP A 102 -6.67 7.88 6.50
N TYR A 103 -7.06 7.14 5.47
CA TYR A 103 -6.75 7.46 4.08
C TYR A 103 -7.74 8.49 3.51
N ASP A 104 -8.94 8.58 4.05
CA ASP A 104 -9.86 9.64 3.63
C ASP A 104 -9.46 10.95 4.33
N ASN A 105 -9.14 11.98 3.55
CA ASN A 105 -8.77 13.27 4.15
C ASN A 105 -10.04 13.95 4.67
N SER A 106 -10.05 14.36 5.93
CA SER A 106 -11.16 15.16 6.46
C SER A 106 -11.12 16.57 5.86
N GLU A 107 -12.08 16.89 4.98
CA GLU A 107 -12.25 18.21 4.36
C GLU A 107 -12.85 19.23 5.35
N ASN A 108 -12.17 19.42 6.48
CA ASN A 108 -12.58 20.35 7.53
C ASN A 108 -12.22 21.79 7.12
N GLN A 109 -12.82 22.78 7.78
CA GLN A 109 -12.55 24.20 7.53
C GLN A 109 -11.05 24.55 7.57
N LEU A 110 -10.30 23.93 8.48
CA LEU A 110 -8.83 24.11 8.58
C LEU A 110 -8.10 23.61 7.33
N PHE A 111 -8.51 22.47 6.77
CA PHE A 111 -7.91 21.92 5.55
C PHE A 111 -8.17 22.85 4.36
N LEU A 112 -9.41 23.32 4.23
CA LEU A 112 -9.80 24.26 3.17
C LEU A 112 -9.09 25.61 3.29
N GLU A 113 -8.87 26.11 4.51
CA GLU A 113 -8.10 27.34 4.77
C GLU A 113 -6.61 27.17 4.44
N GLU A 114 -6.02 26.03 4.77
CA GLU A 114 -4.64 25.71 4.40
C GLU A 114 -4.49 25.63 2.88
N GLU A 115 -5.39 24.92 2.21
CA GLU A 115 -5.38 24.78 0.76
C GLU A 115 -5.61 26.12 0.04
N ARG A 116 -6.50 26.97 0.57
CA ARG A 116 -6.71 28.34 0.06
C ARG A 116 -5.48 29.24 0.25
N ARG A 117 -4.70 29.01 1.31
CA ARG A 117 -3.45 29.74 1.57
C ARG A 117 -2.31 29.27 0.66
N ILE A 118 -2.38 28.05 0.14
CA ILE A 118 -1.40 27.50 -0.80
C ILE A 118 -1.63 28.15 -2.18
N ASN A 119 -0.84 29.18 -2.47
CA ASN A 119 -0.79 29.78 -3.81
C ASN A 119 -0.33 28.76 -4.88
N HIS A 120 -0.62 29.01 -6.15
CA HIS A 120 -0.17 28.17 -7.27
C HIS A 120 1.34 27.85 -7.25
N MET A 121 2.17 28.80 -6.82
CA MET A 121 3.62 28.60 -6.66
C MET A 121 3.97 27.61 -5.52
N ALA A 122 3.21 27.63 -4.43
CA ALA A 122 3.34 26.69 -3.34
C ALA A 122 2.87 25.29 -3.76
N PHE A 123 1.77 25.18 -4.51
CA PHE A 123 1.30 23.92 -5.08
C PHE A 123 2.36 23.25 -5.96
N ARG A 124 2.95 24.01 -6.90
CA ARG A 124 4.04 23.52 -7.75
C ARG A 124 5.24 23.04 -6.93
N THR A 125 5.56 23.75 -5.84
CA THR A 125 6.65 23.36 -4.94
C THR A 125 6.36 22.04 -4.22
N VAL A 126 5.12 21.82 -3.78
CA VAL A 126 4.70 20.54 -3.16
C VAL A 126 4.84 19.40 -4.17
N GLU A 127 4.43 19.59 -5.42
CA GLU A 127 4.56 18.58 -6.46
C GLU A 127 6.03 18.23 -6.73
N ILE A 128 6.90 19.24 -6.89
CA ILE A 128 8.35 19.02 -7.05
C ILE A 128 8.91 18.24 -5.86
N LYS A 129 8.50 18.57 -4.63
CA LYS A 129 8.92 17.84 -3.42
C LYS A 129 8.50 16.36 -3.47
N ARG A 130 7.32 16.02 -4.00
CA ARG A 130 6.90 14.61 -4.17
C ARG A 130 7.85 13.85 -5.10
N TRP A 131 8.22 14.44 -6.24
CA TRP A 131 9.18 13.86 -7.17
C TRP A 131 10.57 13.69 -6.55
N VAL A 132 11.04 14.68 -5.79
CA VAL A 132 12.32 14.60 -5.07
C VAL A 132 12.29 13.48 -4.01
N ILE A 133 11.20 13.35 -3.25
CA ILE A 133 11.04 12.25 -2.29
C ILE A 133 11.07 10.90 -3.01
N CYS A 134 10.33 10.73 -4.11
CA CYS A 134 10.35 9.50 -4.90
C CYS A 134 11.75 9.16 -5.45
N ALA A 135 12.52 10.15 -5.91
CA ALA A 135 13.91 9.96 -6.32
C ALA A 135 14.77 9.46 -5.15
N MET A 136 14.66 10.09 -3.98
CA MET A 136 15.40 9.67 -2.78
C MET A 136 15.01 8.25 -2.32
N ILE A 137 13.72 7.89 -2.40
CA ILE A 137 13.25 6.53 -2.09
C ILE A 137 13.94 5.52 -3.01
N GLY A 138 13.95 5.78 -4.31
CA GLY A 138 14.60 4.90 -5.29
C GLY A 138 16.10 4.74 -5.01
N ILE A 139 16.81 5.86 -4.86
CA ILE A 139 18.27 5.85 -4.60
C ILE A 139 18.59 5.08 -3.32
N LEU A 140 17.93 5.40 -2.21
CA LEU A 140 18.19 4.74 -0.92
C LEU A 140 17.83 3.26 -0.94
N THR A 141 16.75 2.88 -1.64
CA THR A 141 16.36 1.47 -1.78
C THR A 141 17.39 0.68 -2.59
N GLY A 142 17.86 1.24 -3.70
CA GLY A 142 18.94 0.65 -4.50
C GLY A 142 20.25 0.53 -3.73
N LEU A 143 20.63 1.55 -2.95
CA LEU A 143 21.83 1.50 -2.10
C LEU A 143 21.74 0.43 -1.00
N VAL A 144 20.58 0.26 -0.36
CA VAL A 144 20.37 -0.80 0.63
C VAL A 144 20.46 -2.19 -0.02
N ALA A 145 19.92 -2.34 -1.23
CA ALA A 145 20.06 -3.58 -1.99
C ALA A 145 21.54 -3.91 -2.30
N CYS A 146 22.30 -2.93 -2.81
CA CYS A 146 23.74 -3.09 -3.05
C CYS A 146 24.49 -3.47 -1.77
N PHE A 147 24.17 -2.81 -0.64
CA PHE A 147 24.78 -3.12 0.64
C PHE A 147 24.51 -4.56 1.07
N ILE A 148 23.26 -5.04 0.97
CA ILE A 148 22.92 -6.43 1.29
C ILE A 148 23.69 -7.38 0.38
N ASP A 149 23.74 -7.11 -0.92
CA ASP A 149 24.37 -7.98 -1.90
C ASP A 149 25.87 -8.13 -1.64
N ILE A 150 26.58 -6.99 -1.52
CA ILE A 150 28.03 -6.95 -1.26
C ILE A 150 28.36 -7.63 0.07
N MET A 151 27.55 -7.42 1.11
CA MET A 151 27.79 -8.08 2.41
C MET A 151 27.56 -9.58 2.35
N VAL A 152 26.49 -10.03 1.68
CA VAL A 152 26.20 -11.46 1.50
C VAL A 152 27.28 -12.13 0.67
N GLU A 153 27.70 -11.54 -0.45
CA GLU A 153 28.74 -12.09 -1.32
C GLU A 153 30.06 -12.28 -0.57
N ASN A 154 30.52 -11.23 0.13
CA ASN A 154 31.80 -11.29 0.85
C ASN A 154 31.78 -12.30 2.02
N LEU A 155 30.71 -12.30 2.82
CA LEU A 155 30.60 -13.19 3.98
C LEU A 155 30.34 -14.65 3.56
N ALA A 156 29.48 -14.88 2.56
CA ALA A 156 29.24 -16.22 2.04
C ALA A 156 30.49 -16.75 1.31
N GLY A 157 31.18 -15.90 0.53
CA GLY A 157 32.45 -16.24 -0.11
C GLY A 157 33.51 -16.67 0.90
N LEU A 158 33.68 -15.92 1.99
CA LEU A 158 34.57 -16.31 3.09
C LEU A 158 34.17 -17.65 3.72
N LYS A 159 32.88 -17.82 4.04
CA LYS A 159 32.36 -19.06 4.62
C LYS A 159 32.64 -20.27 3.72
N TYR A 160 32.29 -20.19 2.44
CA TYR A 160 32.47 -21.28 1.49
C TYR A 160 33.94 -21.57 1.21
N LYS A 161 34.81 -20.55 1.19
CA LYS A 161 36.26 -20.73 1.07
C LYS A 161 36.82 -21.52 2.25
N VAL A 162 36.49 -21.12 3.49
CA VAL A 162 36.93 -21.84 4.71
C VAL A 162 36.43 -23.29 4.73
N VAL A 163 35.16 -23.50 4.36
CA VAL A 163 34.59 -24.85 4.31
C VAL A 163 35.25 -25.71 3.23
N LYS A 164 35.47 -25.16 2.03
CA LYS A 164 36.13 -25.85 0.92
C LYS A 164 37.57 -26.23 1.27
N ASP A 165 38.37 -25.29 1.78
CA ASP A 165 39.76 -25.53 2.16
C ASP A 165 39.88 -26.64 3.22
N ASN A 166 38.90 -26.71 4.14
CA ASN A 166 38.83 -27.76 5.14
C ASN A 166 38.43 -29.13 4.54
N ILE A 167 37.46 -29.17 3.62
CA ILE A 167 37.06 -30.39 2.92
C ILE A 167 38.24 -30.95 2.11
N ASP A 168 38.93 -30.11 1.34
CA ASP A 168 40.06 -30.51 0.50
C ASP A 168 41.18 -31.14 1.36
N LYS A 169 41.51 -30.53 2.51
CA LYS A 169 42.53 -31.02 3.45
C LYS A 169 42.20 -32.37 4.11
N PHE A 170 40.92 -32.60 4.42
CA PHE A 170 40.44 -33.82 5.08
C PHE A 170 40.03 -34.93 4.08
N THR A 171 39.97 -34.63 2.78
CA THR A 171 39.72 -35.63 1.74
C THR A 171 40.92 -36.57 1.58
N GLU A 172 42.15 -36.05 1.57
CA GLU A 172 43.36 -36.88 1.45
C GLU A 172 43.72 -37.62 2.75
N LYS A 173 43.44 -37.02 3.90
CA LYS A 173 43.83 -37.54 5.23
C LYS A 173 42.78 -38.46 5.87
N GLY A 174 41.57 -38.49 5.31
CA GLY A 174 40.39 -39.06 5.97
C GLY A 174 39.85 -38.15 7.08
N GLY A 175 38.57 -38.30 7.44
CA GLY A 175 37.94 -37.54 8.54
C GLY A 175 36.95 -36.44 8.13
N LEU A 176 36.17 -36.64 7.06
CA LEU A 176 35.13 -35.70 6.61
C LEU A 176 34.10 -35.28 7.70
N SER A 177 33.94 -36.08 8.76
CA SER A 177 33.06 -35.76 9.88
C SER A 177 33.42 -34.43 10.56
N PHE A 178 34.72 -34.09 10.65
CA PHE A 178 35.15 -32.79 11.19
C PHE A 178 34.77 -31.62 10.28
N SER A 179 34.82 -31.82 8.95
CA SER A 179 34.38 -30.82 7.98
C SER A 179 32.87 -30.60 8.03
N LEU A 180 32.08 -31.66 8.22
CA LEU A 180 30.65 -31.54 8.44
C LEU A 180 30.34 -30.77 9.74
N LEU A 181 31.04 -31.07 10.83
CA LEU A 181 30.86 -30.39 12.10
C LEU A 181 31.24 -28.90 12.01
N LEU A 182 32.31 -28.56 11.30
CA LEU A 182 32.68 -27.17 11.03
C LEU A 182 31.58 -26.44 10.25
N TRP A 183 31.07 -27.05 9.16
CA TRP A 183 30.02 -26.43 8.35
C TRP A 183 28.73 -26.22 9.15
N ALA A 184 28.32 -27.22 9.93
CA ALA A 184 27.17 -27.12 10.82
C ALA A 184 27.35 -26.02 11.86
N THR A 185 28.52 -25.94 12.51
CA THR A 185 28.81 -24.93 13.54
C THR A 185 28.79 -23.52 12.97
N LEU A 186 29.38 -23.31 11.78
CA LEU A 186 29.35 -22.01 11.11
C LEU A 186 27.93 -21.58 10.75
N ASN A 187 27.14 -22.46 10.13
CA ASN A 187 25.74 -22.15 9.81
C ASN A 187 24.93 -21.83 11.08
N SER A 188 25.04 -22.67 12.12
CA SER A 188 24.35 -22.46 13.40
C SER A 188 24.76 -21.15 14.08
N ALA A 189 26.03 -20.75 14.04
CA ALA A 189 26.48 -19.50 14.64
C ALA A 189 25.84 -18.27 13.98
N PHE A 190 25.83 -18.19 12.65
CA PHE A 190 25.20 -17.07 11.93
C PHE A 190 23.69 -17.02 12.17
N VAL A 191 23.02 -18.18 12.07
CA VAL A 191 21.57 -18.27 12.29
C VAL A 191 21.19 -17.94 13.73
N LEU A 192 21.98 -18.36 14.72
CA LEU A 192 21.73 -18.04 16.12
C LEU A 192 21.76 -16.53 16.35
N VAL A 193 22.77 -15.83 15.86
CA VAL A 193 22.86 -14.37 16.00
C VAL A 193 21.69 -13.69 15.28
N GLY A 194 21.37 -14.12 14.05
CA GLY A 194 20.25 -13.57 13.27
C GLY A 194 18.89 -13.80 13.94
N SER A 195 18.68 -14.98 14.52
CA SER A 195 17.45 -15.32 15.24
C SER A 195 17.33 -14.52 16.55
N MET A 196 18.43 -14.38 17.31
CA MET A 196 18.44 -13.62 18.56
C MET A 196 18.04 -12.15 18.36
N ILE A 197 18.58 -11.47 17.34
CA ILE A 197 18.23 -10.08 17.07
C ILE A 197 16.75 -9.92 16.66
N VAL A 198 16.20 -10.85 15.89
CA VAL A 198 14.80 -10.78 15.47
C VAL A 198 13.87 -11.13 16.64
N ALA A 199 14.13 -12.24 17.33
CA ALA A 199 13.25 -12.75 18.38
C ALA A 199 13.16 -11.83 19.60
N PHE A 200 14.29 -11.25 20.04
CA PHE A 200 14.34 -10.48 21.28
C PHE A 200 14.24 -8.96 21.08
N ILE A 201 14.68 -8.42 19.92
CA ILE A 201 14.76 -6.96 19.74
C ILE A 201 13.56 -6.40 18.96
N GLU A 202 13.16 -7.05 17.85
CA GLU A 202 12.02 -6.62 17.04
C GLU A 202 11.40 -7.81 16.26
N PRO A 203 10.43 -8.53 16.85
CA PRO A 203 9.86 -9.73 16.26
C PRO A 203 9.06 -9.46 14.96
N VAL A 204 8.61 -8.22 14.76
CA VAL A 204 7.94 -7.78 13.52
C VAL A 204 8.84 -7.88 12.29
N ALA A 205 10.17 -7.94 12.48
CA ALA A 205 11.12 -8.12 11.39
C ALA A 205 11.16 -9.56 10.82
N ALA A 206 10.52 -10.53 11.49
CA ALA A 206 10.50 -11.92 11.04
C ALA A 206 9.84 -12.09 9.64
N GLY A 207 10.35 -13.07 8.88
CA GLY A 207 9.88 -13.38 7.52
C GLY A 207 10.19 -12.29 6.49
N SER A 208 9.55 -12.38 5.31
CA SER A 208 9.80 -11.45 4.20
C SER A 208 9.38 -10.01 4.53
N GLY A 209 8.23 -9.83 5.19
CA GLY A 209 7.65 -8.49 5.37
C GLY A 209 6.56 -8.15 4.35
N ILE A 210 6.40 -8.96 3.30
CA ILE A 210 5.42 -8.73 2.22
C ILE A 210 3.99 -8.72 2.79
N PRO A 211 3.57 -9.68 3.64
CA PRO A 211 2.23 -9.64 4.22
C PRO A 211 1.97 -8.35 5.02
N GLN A 212 2.97 -7.85 5.74
CA GLN A 212 2.83 -6.65 6.55
C GLN A 212 2.67 -5.39 5.69
N ILE A 213 3.41 -5.30 4.58
CA ILE A 213 3.25 -4.19 3.62
C ILE A 213 1.91 -4.29 2.89
N LYS A 214 1.47 -5.50 2.52
CA LYS A 214 0.14 -5.74 1.97
C LYS A 214 -0.96 -5.25 2.91
N CYS A 215 -0.89 -5.60 4.20
CA CYS A 215 -1.83 -5.09 5.20
C CYS A 215 -1.77 -3.56 5.30
N PHE A 216 -0.57 -2.97 5.28
CA PHE A 216 -0.40 -1.52 5.34
C PHE A 216 -1.04 -0.80 4.13
N LEU A 217 -0.83 -1.32 2.92
CA LEU A 217 -1.43 -0.79 1.68
C LEU A 217 -2.94 -1.01 1.62
N ASN A 218 -3.43 -2.10 2.20
CA ASN A 218 -4.87 -2.36 2.39
C ASN A 218 -5.52 -1.40 3.41
N GLY A 219 -4.72 -0.73 4.25
CA GLY A 219 -5.20 0.26 5.22
C GLY A 219 -5.17 -0.21 6.68
N VAL A 220 -4.48 -1.31 7.00
CA VAL A 220 -4.31 -1.80 8.38
C VAL A 220 -2.93 -1.41 8.93
N LYS A 221 -2.91 -0.65 10.03
CA LYS A 221 -1.70 -0.24 10.73
C LYS A 221 -1.18 -1.37 11.62
N ILE A 222 -0.19 -2.11 11.13
CA ILE A 222 0.55 -3.06 11.96
C ILE A 222 1.55 -2.27 12.83
N PRO A 223 1.57 -2.45 14.16
CA PRO A 223 2.55 -1.81 15.03
C PRO A 223 3.98 -2.11 14.59
N HIS A 224 4.82 -1.08 14.59
CA HIS A 224 6.27 -1.17 14.35
C HIS A 224 6.72 -1.57 12.93
N VAL A 225 5.81 -1.78 11.98
CA VAL A 225 6.16 -2.19 10.61
C VAL A 225 7.13 -1.20 9.93
N VAL A 226 6.83 0.10 9.97
CA VAL A 226 7.62 1.15 9.29
C VAL A 226 8.60 1.88 10.23
N ARG A 227 9.15 1.21 11.24
CA ARG A 227 10.17 1.81 12.14
C ARG A 227 11.58 1.59 11.60
N LEU A 228 12.46 2.57 11.83
CA LEU A 228 13.89 2.47 11.48
C LEU A 228 14.55 1.25 12.14
N LYS A 229 14.17 0.94 13.38
CA LYS A 229 14.65 -0.24 14.12
C LYS A 229 14.36 -1.54 13.35
N THR A 230 13.15 -1.66 12.79
CA THR A 230 12.71 -2.80 11.98
C THR A 230 13.54 -2.93 10.70
N LEU A 231 13.86 -1.81 10.03
CA LEU A 231 14.74 -1.81 8.86
C LEU A 231 16.12 -2.37 9.19
N VAL A 232 16.77 -1.86 10.24
CA VAL A 232 18.13 -2.29 10.64
C VAL A 232 18.16 -3.78 11.00
N ILE A 233 17.18 -4.24 11.78
CA ILE A 233 17.09 -5.65 12.20
C ILE A 233 16.77 -6.55 11.01
N LYS A 234 15.90 -6.13 10.10
CA LYS A 234 15.57 -6.91 8.90
C LYS A 234 16.75 -7.03 7.94
N VAL A 235 17.47 -5.94 7.68
CA VAL A 235 18.69 -5.94 6.84
C VAL A 235 19.77 -6.84 7.47
N SER A 236 20.00 -6.73 8.78
CA SER A 236 20.99 -7.57 9.47
C SER A 236 20.56 -9.04 9.48
N GLY A 237 19.28 -9.30 9.76
CA GLY A 237 18.71 -10.64 9.82
C GLY A 237 18.74 -11.36 8.47
N VAL A 238 18.48 -10.66 7.35
CA VAL A 238 18.54 -11.27 6.02
C VAL A 238 19.97 -11.61 5.60
N ILE A 239 20.95 -10.76 5.93
CA ILE A 239 22.36 -11.06 5.66
C ILE A 239 22.77 -12.32 6.44
N LEU A 240 22.47 -12.37 7.74
CA LEU A 240 22.83 -13.49 8.60
C LEU A 240 22.11 -14.79 8.23
N SER A 241 20.84 -14.74 7.80
CA SER A 241 20.09 -15.94 7.41
C SER A 241 20.57 -16.53 6.10
N VAL A 242 20.87 -15.69 5.11
CA VAL A 242 21.42 -16.12 3.81
C VAL A 242 22.84 -16.66 3.97
N VAL A 243 23.71 -15.94 4.70
CA VAL A 243 25.08 -16.42 5.01
C VAL A 243 25.03 -17.69 5.85
N GLY A 244 24.05 -17.81 6.76
CA GLY A 244 23.78 -19.00 7.56
C GLY A 244 23.35 -20.23 6.77
N GLY A 245 23.13 -20.12 5.46
CA GLY A 245 22.82 -21.25 4.58
C GLY A 245 21.39 -21.78 4.73
N LEU A 246 20.47 -20.98 5.27
CA LEU A 246 19.05 -21.32 5.26
C LEU A 246 18.50 -21.27 3.83
N ALA A 247 17.46 -22.06 3.55
CA ALA A 247 16.75 -22.06 2.27
C ALA A 247 15.83 -20.81 2.17
N VAL A 248 16.45 -19.63 2.12
CA VAL A 248 15.77 -18.33 2.12
C VAL A 248 16.37 -17.40 1.07
N GLY A 249 15.57 -16.43 0.60
CA GLY A 249 16.01 -15.40 -0.35
C GLY A 249 16.09 -14.01 0.29
N LYS A 250 16.99 -13.16 -0.23
CA LYS A 250 17.14 -11.75 0.15
C LYS A 250 16.17 -10.80 -0.57
N GLU A 251 15.49 -11.30 -1.60
CA GLU A 251 14.61 -10.53 -2.49
C GLU A 251 13.34 -10.02 -1.81
N GLY A 252 12.60 -10.89 -1.11
CA GLY A 252 11.35 -10.50 -0.45
C GLY A 252 11.51 -9.37 0.59
N PRO A 253 12.51 -9.45 1.49
CA PRO A 253 12.82 -8.38 2.44
C PRO A 253 13.11 -7.00 1.84
N MET A 254 13.49 -6.91 0.55
CA MET A 254 13.71 -5.61 -0.12
C MET A 254 12.44 -4.78 -0.24
N ILE A 255 11.30 -5.43 -0.46
CA ILE A 255 9.99 -4.75 -0.59
C ILE A 255 9.60 -4.05 0.73
N HIS A 256 9.83 -4.73 1.85
CA HIS A 256 9.61 -4.13 3.17
C HIS A 256 10.65 -3.02 3.43
N SER A 257 11.91 -3.24 3.11
CA SER A 257 12.96 -2.24 3.32
C SER A 257 12.67 -0.92 2.58
N GLY A 258 12.29 -1.00 1.30
CA GLY A 258 11.88 0.17 0.51
C GLY A 258 10.66 0.88 1.09
N SER A 259 9.66 0.12 1.56
CA SER A 259 8.49 0.66 2.27
C SER A 259 8.86 1.42 3.56
N VAL A 260 9.78 0.89 4.38
CA VAL A 260 10.23 1.58 5.61
C VAL A 260 11.00 2.85 5.28
N ILE A 261 11.88 2.81 4.27
CA ILE A 261 12.62 3.99 3.79
C ILE A 261 11.62 5.07 3.37
N ALA A 262 10.64 4.73 2.56
CA ALA A 262 9.62 5.67 2.09
C ALA A 262 8.79 6.27 3.22
N ALA A 263 8.33 5.45 4.17
CA ALA A 263 7.61 5.94 5.35
C ALA A 263 8.46 6.80 6.28
N GLY A 264 9.79 6.62 6.29
CA GLY A 264 10.71 7.41 7.09
C GLY A 264 11.02 8.77 6.46
N ILE A 265 11.52 8.77 5.22
CA ILE A 265 12.03 9.99 4.58
C ILE A 265 10.91 10.97 4.22
N SER A 266 9.72 10.48 3.89
CA SER A 266 8.56 11.32 3.55
C SER A 266 8.12 12.22 4.70
N GLN A 267 8.38 11.83 5.95
CA GLN A 267 7.92 12.54 7.14
C GLN A 267 8.88 13.67 7.57
N GLY A 268 10.12 13.68 7.05
CA GLY A 268 11.14 14.67 7.38
C GLY A 268 11.54 14.72 8.86
N ARG A 269 11.21 13.67 9.62
CA ARG A 269 11.54 13.54 11.06
C ARG A 269 11.88 12.10 11.39
N SER A 270 12.82 11.92 12.32
CA SER A 270 13.11 10.63 12.93
C SER A 270 12.53 10.59 14.33
N THR A 271 11.38 9.91 14.49
CA THR A 271 10.77 9.70 15.80
C THR A 271 11.64 8.84 16.71
N SER A 272 12.34 7.85 16.14
CA SER A 272 13.27 6.99 16.88
C SER A 272 14.50 7.75 17.39
N LEU A 273 15.03 8.72 16.63
CA LEU A 273 16.21 9.51 17.02
C LEU A 273 15.84 10.87 17.64
N LYS A 274 14.54 11.13 17.86
CA LYS A 274 14.00 12.42 18.35
C LYS A 274 14.55 13.64 17.60
N ARG A 275 14.73 13.54 16.28
CA ARG A 275 15.20 14.64 15.42
C ARG A 275 14.12 15.07 14.46
N ASP A 276 13.85 16.37 14.43
CA ASP A 276 12.97 17.01 13.43
C ASP A 276 13.81 17.92 12.53
N PHE A 277 13.80 17.64 11.22
CA PHE A 277 14.54 18.42 10.23
C PHE A 277 13.73 19.60 9.70
N LYS A 278 12.47 19.79 10.15
CA LYS A 278 11.54 20.85 9.71
C LYS A 278 11.36 20.95 8.18
N ILE A 279 11.59 19.84 7.50
CA ILE A 279 11.32 19.66 6.07
C ILE A 279 10.11 18.72 5.91
N PHE A 280 9.41 18.83 4.79
CA PHE A 280 8.33 17.91 4.40
C PHE A 280 7.13 17.84 5.36
N GLU A 281 6.87 18.92 6.11
CA GLU A 281 5.76 18.98 7.07
C GLU A 281 4.38 18.69 6.43
N TYR A 282 4.15 19.18 5.22
CA TYR A 282 2.92 18.96 4.44
C TYR A 282 2.60 17.47 4.17
N PHE A 283 3.63 16.60 4.16
CA PHE A 283 3.48 15.17 3.87
C PHE A 283 3.29 14.32 5.13
N ARG A 284 3.12 14.95 6.29
CA ARG A 284 2.87 14.27 7.58
C ARG A 284 1.42 13.80 7.74
N ARG A 285 0.86 13.21 6.68
CA ARG A 285 -0.50 12.66 6.61
C ARG A 285 -0.46 11.22 6.14
N ASP A 286 -1.45 10.44 6.55
CA ASP A 286 -1.53 9.02 6.26
C ASP A 286 -1.77 8.73 4.76
N THR A 287 -2.43 9.64 4.04
CA THR A 287 -2.59 9.62 2.57
C THR A 287 -1.26 9.62 1.83
N GLU A 288 -0.48 10.69 1.99
CA GLU A 288 0.82 10.84 1.35
C GLU A 288 1.79 9.74 1.82
N LYS A 289 1.72 9.34 3.09
CA LYS A 289 2.53 8.23 3.61
C LYS A 289 2.23 6.91 2.90
N ARG A 290 0.96 6.59 2.64
CA ARG A 290 0.58 5.39 1.87
C ARG A 290 1.09 5.45 0.44
N ASP A 291 0.94 6.61 -0.22
CA ASP A 291 1.44 6.86 -1.57
C ASP A 291 2.95 6.62 -1.67
N PHE A 292 3.72 7.19 -0.73
CA PHE A 292 5.17 6.99 -0.70
C PHE A 292 5.54 5.55 -0.36
N VAL A 293 4.85 4.89 0.57
CA VAL A 293 5.08 3.47 0.88
C VAL A 293 4.82 2.58 -0.33
N SER A 294 3.77 2.89 -1.12
CA SER A 294 3.49 2.22 -2.39
C SER A 294 4.64 2.40 -3.40
N ALA A 295 5.22 3.60 -3.48
CA ALA A 295 6.42 3.84 -4.29
C ALA A 295 7.65 3.08 -3.76
N GLY A 296 7.83 3.01 -2.43
CA GLY A 296 8.92 2.26 -1.79
C GLY A 296 8.81 0.75 -1.99
N ALA A 297 7.60 0.19 -1.91
CA ALA A 297 7.33 -1.21 -2.20
C ALA A 297 7.70 -1.55 -3.65
N ALA A 298 7.24 -0.74 -4.62
CA ALA A 298 7.56 -0.91 -6.04
C ALA A 298 9.07 -0.79 -6.30
N ALA A 299 9.74 0.19 -5.67
CA ALA A 299 11.19 0.35 -5.76
C ALA A 299 11.96 -0.86 -5.20
N GLY A 300 11.43 -1.49 -4.15
CA GLY A 300 11.99 -2.72 -3.58
C GLY A 300 11.82 -3.93 -4.51
N VAL A 301 10.64 -4.10 -5.12
CA VAL A 301 10.42 -5.14 -6.16
C VAL A 301 11.34 -4.91 -7.35
N SER A 302 11.48 -3.66 -7.78
CA SER A 302 12.35 -3.27 -8.90
C SER A 302 13.81 -3.58 -8.64
N ALA A 303 14.31 -3.28 -7.43
CA ALA A 303 15.68 -3.62 -7.03
C ALA A 303 15.90 -5.13 -6.89
N ALA A 304 14.91 -5.86 -6.38
CA ALA A 304 15.00 -7.31 -6.23
C ALA A 304 15.12 -8.02 -7.59
N PHE A 305 14.17 -7.75 -8.49
CA PHE A 305 13.99 -8.54 -9.72
C PHE A 305 14.42 -7.82 -11.01
N GLY A 306 14.88 -6.57 -10.94
CA GLY A 306 15.17 -5.77 -12.14
C GLY A 306 13.91 -5.47 -12.98
N ALA A 307 12.73 -5.47 -12.36
CA ALA A 307 11.44 -5.34 -13.04
C ALA A 307 10.63 -4.11 -12.55
N PRO A 308 10.94 -2.89 -13.05
CA PRO A 308 10.27 -1.66 -12.62
C PRO A 308 8.76 -1.66 -12.83
N VAL A 309 8.31 -2.13 -14.01
CA VAL A 309 6.88 -2.23 -14.33
C VAL A 309 6.18 -3.27 -13.45
N GLY A 310 6.84 -4.40 -13.18
CA GLY A 310 6.33 -5.42 -12.26
C GLY A 310 6.13 -4.88 -10.84
N GLY A 311 7.06 -4.06 -10.35
CA GLY A 311 6.92 -3.37 -9.07
C GLY A 311 5.75 -2.38 -9.03
N VAL A 312 5.52 -1.64 -10.12
CA VAL A 312 4.36 -0.73 -10.22
C VAL A 312 3.05 -1.52 -10.19
N LEU A 313 2.96 -2.61 -10.95
CA LEU A 313 1.77 -3.47 -10.96
C LEU A 313 1.52 -4.11 -9.60
N PHE A 314 2.56 -4.60 -8.92
CA PHE A 314 2.46 -5.11 -7.55
C PHE A 314 1.87 -4.06 -6.59
N SER A 315 2.39 -2.83 -6.64
CA SER A 315 1.90 -1.74 -5.79
C SER A 315 0.46 -1.31 -6.12
N LEU A 316 0.04 -1.43 -7.38
CA LEU A 316 -1.33 -1.16 -7.79
C LEU A 316 -2.29 -2.28 -7.38
N GLU A 317 -1.89 -3.55 -7.52
CA GLU A 317 -2.68 -4.70 -7.12
C GLU A 317 -2.96 -4.71 -5.60
N GLU A 318 -1.95 -4.39 -4.79
CA GLU A 318 -2.07 -4.44 -3.34
C GLU A 318 -2.57 -3.13 -2.71
N GLY A 319 -2.46 -2.00 -3.42
CA GLY A 319 -2.68 -0.65 -2.88
C GLY A 319 -3.73 0.21 -3.57
N ALA A 320 -4.23 -0.16 -4.76
CA ALA A 320 -5.20 0.65 -5.48
C ALA A 320 -6.64 0.23 -5.20
N SER A 321 -7.37 1.09 -4.48
CA SER A 321 -8.84 1.10 -4.53
C SER A 321 -9.35 1.88 -5.75
N PHE A 322 -8.56 2.84 -6.25
CA PHE A 322 -8.82 3.64 -7.44
C PHE A 322 -7.52 3.95 -8.20
N TRP A 323 -7.63 4.19 -9.50
CA TRP A 323 -6.50 4.49 -10.37
C TRP A 323 -6.13 5.99 -10.31
N ASN A 324 -4.90 6.31 -9.88
CA ASN A 324 -4.37 7.68 -9.88
C ASN A 324 -3.15 7.77 -10.80
N GLN A 325 -3.31 8.43 -11.96
CA GLN A 325 -2.28 8.51 -12.99
C GLN A 325 -0.98 9.18 -12.50
N PHE A 326 -1.08 10.28 -11.74
CA PHE A 326 0.10 11.01 -11.24
C PHE A 326 0.85 10.21 -10.17
N LEU A 327 0.14 9.43 -9.36
CA LEU A 327 0.77 8.51 -8.42
C LEU A 327 1.49 7.38 -9.16
N THR A 328 0.84 6.75 -10.15
CA THR A 328 1.45 5.67 -10.95
C THR A 328 2.75 6.11 -11.62
N TRP A 329 2.79 7.32 -12.19
CA TRP A 329 4.01 7.87 -12.78
C TRP A 329 5.14 8.09 -11.77
N ARG A 330 4.81 8.56 -10.56
CA ARG A 330 5.79 8.73 -9.46
C ARG A 330 6.34 7.40 -8.97
N ILE A 331 5.48 6.38 -8.85
CA ILE A 331 5.88 5.01 -8.48
C ILE A 331 6.81 4.43 -9.55
N PHE A 332 6.43 4.54 -10.83
CA PHE A 332 7.26 4.08 -11.94
C PHE A 332 8.64 4.76 -11.95
N PHE A 333 8.67 6.07 -11.75
CA PHE A 333 9.92 6.82 -11.63
C PHE A 333 10.79 6.33 -10.47
N ALA A 334 10.23 6.15 -9.27
CA ALA A 334 10.97 5.63 -8.12
C ALA A 334 11.56 4.23 -8.39
N SER A 335 10.79 3.35 -9.03
CA SER A 335 11.25 2.01 -9.43
C SER A 335 12.42 2.05 -10.41
N MET A 336 12.32 2.86 -11.47
CA MET A 336 13.41 3.03 -12.44
C MET A 336 14.69 3.56 -11.79
N ILE A 337 14.57 4.54 -10.90
CA ILE A 337 15.71 5.10 -10.16
C ILE A 337 16.33 4.04 -9.23
N SER A 338 15.52 3.20 -8.59
CA SER A 338 16.00 2.10 -7.74
C SER A 338 16.85 1.10 -8.51
N THR A 339 16.32 0.59 -9.62
CA THR A 339 17.04 -0.34 -10.52
C THR A 339 18.29 0.29 -11.11
N PHE A 340 18.21 1.54 -11.58
CA PHE A 340 19.37 2.25 -12.11
C PHE A 340 20.47 2.43 -11.06
N THR A 341 20.10 2.86 -9.84
CA THR A 341 21.06 3.05 -8.74
C THR A 341 21.75 1.73 -8.38
N LEU A 342 20.97 0.65 -8.28
CA LEU A 342 21.51 -0.68 -7.99
C LEU A 342 22.52 -1.12 -9.05
N ASN A 343 22.12 -1.05 -10.32
CA ASN A 343 22.96 -1.49 -11.44
C ASN A 343 24.24 -0.65 -11.54
N PHE A 344 24.12 0.67 -11.39
CA PHE A 344 25.27 1.58 -11.44
C PHE A 344 26.27 1.33 -10.32
N VAL A 345 25.80 1.16 -9.08
CA VAL A 345 26.69 0.94 -7.92
C VAL A 345 27.34 -0.44 -7.97
N LEU A 346 26.60 -1.49 -8.37
CA LEU A 346 27.19 -2.82 -8.56
C LEU A 346 28.19 -2.84 -9.72
N SER A 347 27.91 -2.16 -10.83
CA SER A 347 28.81 -2.04 -11.98
C SER A 347 30.14 -1.38 -11.59
N ILE A 348 30.10 -0.34 -10.75
CA ILE A 348 31.29 0.29 -10.15
C ILE A 348 32.05 -0.70 -9.25
N TYR A 349 31.34 -1.44 -8.40
CA TYR A 349 31.95 -2.39 -7.47
C TYR A 349 32.68 -3.54 -8.20
N HIS A 350 32.12 -4.03 -9.30
CA HIS A 350 32.74 -5.08 -10.13
C HIS A 350 33.85 -4.55 -11.06
N GLY A 351 34.11 -3.24 -11.09
CA GLY A 351 35.19 -2.63 -11.86
C GLY A 351 34.88 -2.34 -13.34
N ASN A 352 33.67 -2.65 -13.81
CA ASN A 352 33.25 -2.48 -15.21
C ASN A 352 32.11 -1.46 -15.34
N ILE A 353 32.42 -0.17 -15.12
CA ILE A 353 31.45 0.94 -15.07
C ILE A 353 30.51 1.00 -16.30
N TRP A 354 30.99 0.56 -17.46
CA TRP A 354 30.26 0.63 -18.73
C TRP A 354 29.33 -0.56 -18.98
N ASP A 355 29.46 -1.64 -18.19
CA ASP A 355 28.60 -2.81 -18.32
C ASP A 355 27.51 -2.78 -17.24
N LEU A 356 26.29 -2.44 -17.68
CA LEU A 356 25.08 -2.38 -16.87
C LEU A 356 24.34 -3.73 -16.86
N SER A 357 25.07 -4.80 -16.55
CA SER A 357 24.59 -6.18 -16.67
C SER A 357 23.76 -6.68 -15.48
N SER A 358 23.67 -5.92 -14.39
CA SER A 358 22.99 -6.33 -13.15
C SER A 358 21.79 -5.43 -12.80
N PRO A 359 20.65 -5.55 -13.52
CA PRO A 359 19.47 -4.74 -13.25
C PRO A 359 18.76 -5.06 -11.92
N GLY A 360 18.92 -6.27 -11.39
CA GLY A 360 18.40 -6.67 -10.08
C GLY A 360 19.39 -7.49 -9.27
N LEU A 361 19.02 -7.78 -8.03
CA LEU A 361 19.74 -8.70 -7.15
C LEU A 361 19.74 -10.14 -7.71
N ILE A 362 18.67 -10.52 -8.41
CA ILE A 362 18.61 -11.75 -9.20
C ILE A 362 18.50 -11.43 -10.69
N ASN A 363 19.35 -12.06 -11.50
CA ASN A 363 19.37 -11.90 -12.95
C ASN A 363 19.18 -13.27 -13.60
N PHE A 364 18.09 -13.44 -14.36
CA PHE A 364 17.78 -14.71 -15.03
C PHE A 364 18.57 -14.95 -16.31
N GLY A 365 19.38 -13.98 -16.75
CA GLY A 365 20.13 -14.05 -18.00
C GLY A 365 19.27 -13.71 -19.22
N ARG A 366 19.73 -14.14 -20.40
CA ARG A 366 19.06 -13.87 -21.68
C ARG A 366 18.44 -15.16 -22.22
N PHE A 367 17.16 -15.09 -22.59
CA PHE A 367 16.40 -16.21 -23.16
C PHE A 367 16.11 -16.03 -24.67
N ASP A 368 17.02 -15.40 -25.41
CA ASP A 368 16.88 -15.11 -26.85
C ASP A 368 17.39 -16.24 -27.76
N THR A 369 17.64 -17.42 -27.19
CA THR A 369 18.16 -18.57 -27.93
C THR A 369 17.03 -19.29 -28.67
N GLN A 370 17.30 -19.78 -29.88
CA GLN A 370 16.34 -20.58 -30.68
C GLN A 370 15.79 -21.81 -29.94
N THR A 371 16.47 -22.28 -28.88
CA THR A 371 16.03 -23.39 -28.02
C THR A 371 14.91 -23.02 -27.05
N MET A 372 14.60 -21.73 -26.87
CA MET A 372 13.58 -21.23 -25.94
C MET A 372 12.26 -20.84 -26.64
N VAL A 373 12.12 -21.15 -27.93
CA VAL A 373 10.89 -20.92 -28.69
C VAL A 373 9.89 -22.02 -28.35
N TYR A 374 8.71 -21.65 -27.85
CA TYR A 374 7.64 -22.60 -27.55
C TYR A 374 6.66 -22.73 -28.71
N THR A 375 6.09 -23.92 -28.87
CA THR A 375 5.06 -24.20 -29.87
C THR A 375 3.65 -24.20 -29.27
N ILE A 376 2.61 -24.05 -30.09
CA ILE A 376 1.22 -24.06 -29.62
C ILE A 376 0.83 -25.37 -28.93
N HIS A 377 1.47 -26.48 -29.29
CA HIS A 377 1.23 -27.81 -28.71
C HIS A 377 1.74 -27.93 -27.26
N GLU A 378 2.62 -27.03 -26.82
CA GLU A 378 3.14 -27.02 -25.44
C GLU A 378 2.22 -26.26 -24.47
N ILE A 379 1.26 -25.47 -24.96
CA ILE A 379 0.34 -24.70 -24.11
C ILE A 379 -0.45 -25.59 -23.12
N PRO A 380 -1.03 -26.73 -23.52
CA PRO A 380 -1.69 -27.63 -22.57
C PRO A 380 -0.75 -28.17 -21.50
N ILE A 381 0.54 -28.36 -21.81
CA ILE A 381 1.56 -28.81 -20.86
C ILE A 381 1.83 -27.71 -19.84
N PHE A 382 1.98 -26.44 -20.27
CA PHE A 382 2.13 -25.31 -19.34
C PHE A 382 0.91 -25.12 -18.44
N ILE A 383 -0.30 -25.32 -18.98
CA ILE A 383 -1.54 -25.30 -18.18
C ILE A 383 -1.51 -26.44 -17.14
N ALA A 384 -1.14 -27.65 -17.54
CA ALA A 384 -1.04 -28.79 -16.63
C ALA A 384 -0.02 -28.53 -15.51
N MET A 385 1.15 -27.95 -15.83
CA MET A 385 2.13 -27.52 -14.83
C MET A 385 1.53 -26.47 -13.87
N GLY A 386 0.79 -25.49 -14.39
CA GLY A 386 0.09 -24.50 -13.57
C GLY A 386 -0.94 -25.13 -12.62
N VAL A 387 -1.69 -26.14 -13.07
CA VAL A 387 -2.63 -26.89 -12.25
C VAL A 387 -1.90 -27.67 -11.15
N VAL A 388 -0.77 -28.31 -11.44
CA VAL A 388 0.04 -29.02 -10.43
C VAL A 388 0.53 -28.08 -9.34
N VAL A 389 0.99 -26.87 -9.71
CA VAL A 389 1.41 -25.84 -8.75
C VAL A 389 0.22 -25.35 -7.93
N PHE A 390 -0.91 -25.04 -8.57
CA PHE A 390 -2.12 -24.54 -7.91
C PHE A 390 -2.75 -25.56 -6.95
N LEU A 391 -2.76 -26.83 -7.31
CA LEU A 391 -3.25 -27.92 -6.46
C LEU A 391 -2.33 -28.20 -5.26
N GLY A 392 -1.23 -27.44 -5.10
CA GLY A 392 -0.39 -27.48 -3.91
C GLY A 392 0.51 -28.71 -3.81
N LEU A 393 0.61 -29.53 -4.87
CA LEU A 393 1.49 -30.71 -4.88
C LEU A 393 2.97 -30.35 -4.73
N CYS A 394 3.33 -29.08 -4.95
CA CYS A 394 4.69 -28.55 -4.78
C CYS A 394 4.79 -27.32 -3.85
N SER A 395 3.67 -26.84 -3.29
CA SER A 395 3.73 -25.72 -2.33
C SER A 395 3.99 -26.28 -0.93
N MET A 396 5.25 -26.25 -0.49
CA MET A 396 5.55 -26.49 0.93
C MET A 396 4.94 -25.35 1.79
N PRO A 397 4.40 -25.68 2.98
CA PRO A 397 3.62 -24.78 3.81
C PRO A 397 4.39 -23.57 4.35
#